data_AF-A0A7E5WZ72-F1
#
_entry.id   AF-A0A7E5WZ72-F1
#
_cell.length_a   1.000
_cell.length_b   1.000
_cell.length_c   1.000
_cell.angle_alpha   90.00
_cell.angle_beta   90.00
_cell.angle_gamma   90.00
#
_symmetry.space_group_name_H-M   'P 1'
#
loop_
_entity.id
_entity.type
_entity.pdbx_description
1 polymer ?
#
loop_
_entity_poly.entity_id
_entity_poly.type
_entity_poly.pdbx_seq_one_letter_code
_entity_poly.pdbx_strand_id
1 'polypeptide(L)'
;MLVPLIFISYTVSCSASHSIYYKVVPGHIADTQPVHGNTTESIESVTKYNDTILFDTFINVLIEVTTEQLRNIKSNVMTNYELQRDDVNDIKRAFNNIEEKYTEILHKKLAKMMESENFNVTDHFMIDFMDVSNYILERVLKFHIKNVKGKMVSHTKWYKQTLKEKILRQQTKISFNFIENHVCDTLQICRDRYYYSDYLIDWLRSLMNVGFRDLKRFFVPVPEILEQHKHFIQSNIKFRQTIKYIINAEALVKRDTLDFIDEVLTNPDKVLKLSPAALKPSVTLLRELFSLIDGAYDVNDQNIENLESITEMLRDWIDGSNFDIHKVLNAIVENMKVNLKIWPIDVQSRIYYVWSEIIVL
;
A
#
# COMPACT_ATOMS: atom_id res chain seq x y z
N MET A 1 -4.80 4.60 -59.08
CA MET A 1 -3.34 4.50 -58.89
C MET A 1 -3.07 3.71 -57.61
N LEU A 2 -2.45 2.55 -57.81
CA LEU A 2 -1.58 1.69 -56.99
C LEU A 2 -1.54 1.75 -55.44
N VAL A 3 -1.42 0.51 -54.93
CA VAL A 3 -1.29 -0.10 -53.59
C VAL A 3 0.24 -0.09 -53.19
N PRO A 4 0.73 -0.59 -52.04
CA PRO A 4 1.49 0.10 -50.98
C PRO A 4 2.92 -0.49 -50.83
N LEU A 5 3.66 -0.16 -49.75
CA LEU A 5 4.86 -0.85 -49.23
C LEU A 5 5.02 -0.37 -47.77
N ILE A 6 4.81 -1.15 -46.69
CA ILE A 6 5.52 -2.34 -46.17
C ILE A 6 7.06 -2.20 -46.27
N PHE A 7 7.78 -2.03 -45.14
CA PHE A 7 8.61 -3.09 -44.52
C PHE A 7 9.59 -2.62 -43.39
N ILE A 8 9.61 -3.43 -42.32
CA ILE A 8 10.71 -3.90 -41.43
C ILE A 8 11.34 -2.95 -40.39
N SER A 9 11.00 -3.27 -39.13
CA SER A 9 11.86 -3.70 -38.00
C SER A 9 13.31 -3.18 -37.90
N TYR A 10 13.73 -2.76 -36.69
CA TYR A 10 14.73 -3.47 -35.86
C TYR A 10 15.06 -2.69 -34.56
N THR A 11 15.15 -3.45 -33.44
CA THR A 11 16.00 -3.29 -32.22
C THR A 11 15.92 -2.00 -31.38
N VAL A 12 15.59 -2.05 -30.08
CA VAL A 12 16.39 -2.58 -28.94
C VAL A 12 17.79 -1.93 -28.85
N SER A 13 18.03 -1.28 -27.70
CA SER A 13 19.31 -0.80 -27.13
C SER A 13 19.64 0.69 -27.24
N CYS A 14 19.49 1.39 -26.11
CA CYS A 14 20.46 2.32 -25.48
C CYS A 14 19.77 2.94 -24.25
N SER A 15 20.02 2.47 -23.03
CA SER A 15 21.18 2.77 -22.17
C SER A 15 21.35 4.25 -21.84
N ALA A 16 20.86 4.63 -20.66
CA ALA A 16 21.52 5.59 -19.78
C ALA A 16 21.29 5.04 -18.36
N SER A 17 22.11 4.09 -17.88
CA SER A 17 23.43 4.32 -17.27
C SER A 17 23.41 5.45 -16.26
N HIS A 18 22.99 5.17 -15.03
CA HIS A 18 23.58 5.69 -13.78
C HIS A 18 23.28 4.67 -12.67
N SER A 19 23.86 3.46 -12.78
CA SER A 19 24.10 2.64 -11.60
C SER A 19 25.33 3.22 -10.92
N ILE A 20 25.15 3.75 -9.72
CA ILE A 20 26.25 4.11 -8.85
C ILE A 20 26.99 2.80 -8.54
N TYR A 21 28.14 2.60 -9.18
CA TYR A 21 29.05 1.50 -8.89
C TYR A 21 29.57 1.69 -7.47
N TYR A 22 29.08 0.90 -6.52
CA TYR A 22 29.80 0.71 -5.26
C TYR A 22 31.03 -0.14 -5.53
N LYS A 23 32.20 0.47 -5.39
CA LYS A 23 33.49 -0.19 -5.45
C LYS A 23 33.72 -0.89 -4.11
N VAL A 24 33.73 -2.21 -4.09
CA VAL A 24 34.12 -2.98 -2.90
C VAL A 24 35.63 -2.85 -2.70
N VAL A 25 36.05 -2.37 -1.53
CA VAL A 25 37.42 -2.52 -1.03
C VAL A 25 37.51 -3.90 -0.39
N PRO A 26 38.40 -4.81 -0.84
CA PRO A 26 38.58 -6.10 -0.18
C PRO A 26 39.29 -5.90 1.17
N GLY A 27 38.63 -6.28 2.26
CA GLY A 27 39.28 -6.45 3.56
C GLY A 27 40.07 -7.74 3.56
N HIS A 28 41.37 -7.69 3.25
CA HIS A 28 42.30 -8.75 3.61
C HIS A 28 42.88 -8.46 4.99
N ILE A 29 42.50 -9.29 5.96
CA ILE A 29 43.21 -9.46 7.23
C ILE A 29 44.51 -10.21 6.92
N ALA A 30 45.64 -9.61 7.28
CA ALA A 30 46.89 -10.34 7.48
C ALA A 30 47.43 -9.95 8.86
N ASP A 31 47.36 -10.89 9.79
CA ASP A 31 48.03 -10.82 11.08
C ASP A 31 49.56 -10.71 10.89
N THR A 32 50.17 -9.78 11.61
CA THR A 32 51.52 -9.93 12.16
C THR A 32 51.69 -8.91 13.29
N GLN A 33 51.60 -9.41 14.53
CA GLN A 33 52.09 -8.76 15.75
C GLN A 33 53.64 -8.72 15.77
N PRO A 34 54.35 -8.01 16.69
CA PRO A 34 53.90 -7.56 18.03
C PRO A 34 54.41 -6.18 18.54
N VAL A 35 54.00 -5.89 19.80
CA VAL A 35 54.72 -5.14 20.87
C VAL A 35 54.27 -3.70 21.20
N HIS A 36 53.36 -3.55 22.17
CA HIS A 36 53.54 -3.00 23.54
C HIS A 36 52.36 -2.15 24.07
N GLY A 37 51.87 -2.48 25.28
CA GLY A 37 51.48 -1.47 26.27
C GLY A 37 50.00 -1.35 26.69
N ASN A 38 49.61 -2.17 27.68
CA ASN A 38 48.77 -1.88 28.86
C ASN A 38 47.26 -1.56 28.82
N THR A 39 46.60 -2.31 29.73
CA THR A 39 45.44 -1.99 30.60
C THR A 39 44.02 -2.02 30.06
N THR A 40 43.36 -3.15 30.37
CA THR A 40 42.05 -3.29 31.04
C THR A 40 40.90 -2.40 30.58
N GLU A 41 39.99 -2.98 29.82
CA GLU A 41 38.56 -3.05 30.18
C GLU A 41 37.91 -4.18 29.38
N SER A 42 37.25 -5.09 30.09
CA SER A 42 36.47 -6.17 29.51
C SER A 42 35.22 -5.57 28.87
N ILE A 43 35.32 -5.21 27.60
CA ILE A 43 34.15 -4.96 26.76
C ILE A 43 33.48 -6.32 26.58
N GLU A 44 32.41 -6.55 27.34
CA GLU A 44 31.43 -7.59 27.05
C GLU A 44 31.10 -7.50 25.56
N SER A 45 31.44 -8.56 24.85
CA SER A 45 31.18 -8.71 23.44
C SER A 45 29.68 -8.57 23.22
N VAL A 46 29.25 -7.39 22.77
CA VAL A 46 27.98 -7.22 22.07
C VAL A 46 28.00 -8.25 20.96
N THR A 47 27.17 -9.26 21.10
CA THR A 47 26.96 -10.31 20.12
C THR A 47 26.47 -9.59 18.87
N LYS A 48 27.36 -9.37 17.89
CA LYS A 48 26.95 -8.98 16.55
C LYS A 48 26.12 -10.14 16.00
N TYR A 49 24.81 -10.03 16.09
CA TYR A 49 23.90 -10.90 15.37
C TYR A 49 24.20 -10.72 13.88
N ASN A 50 24.74 -11.78 13.28
CA ASN A 50 24.98 -11.88 11.85
C ASN A 50 23.64 -12.29 11.20
N ASP A 51 22.64 -11.41 11.27
CA ASP A 51 21.28 -11.67 10.77
C ASP A 51 21.21 -11.42 9.26
N THR A 52 21.99 -12.18 8.49
CA THR A 52 21.85 -12.15 7.03
C THR A 52 20.77 -13.15 6.63
N ILE A 53 19.61 -12.64 6.20
CA ILE A 53 18.51 -13.47 5.70
C ILE A 53 18.96 -14.16 4.42
N LEU A 54 18.84 -15.48 4.39
CA LEU A 54 19.18 -16.24 3.20
C LEU A 54 18.18 -15.93 2.08
N PHE A 55 18.71 -15.69 0.88
CA PHE A 55 17.88 -15.36 -0.28
C PHE A 55 16.81 -16.41 -0.58
N ASP A 56 17.13 -17.69 -0.39
CA ASP A 56 16.17 -18.79 -0.59
C ASP A 56 15.00 -18.71 0.41
N THR A 57 15.26 -18.30 1.66
CA THR A 57 14.21 -18.06 2.67
C THR A 57 13.30 -16.93 2.21
N PHE A 58 13.88 -15.82 1.75
CA PHE A 58 13.12 -14.69 1.21
C PHE A 58 12.24 -15.11 0.03
N ILE A 59 12.79 -15.85 -0.94
CA ILE A 59 12.04 -16.32 -2.11
C ILE A 59 10.88 -17.24 -1.71
N ASN A 60 11.10 -18.15 -0.77
CA ASN A 60 10.05 -19.07 -0.30
C ASN A 60 8.90 -18.32 0.36
N VAL A 61 9.20 -17.39 1.28
CA VAL A 61 8.18 -16.55 1.93
C VAL A 61 7.44 -15.70 0.90
N LEU A 62 8.16 -15.07 -0.03
CA LEU A 62 7.54 -14.25 -1.08
C LEU A 62 6.58 -15.06 -1.96
N ILE A 63 6.96 -16.29 -2.33
CA ILE A 63 6.08 -17.21 -3.07
C ILE A 63 4.85 -17.56 -2.23
N GLU A 64 5.04 -17.98 -0.98
CA GLU A 64 3.96 -18.36 -0.08
C GLU A 64 2.93 -17.23 0.06
N VAL A 65 3.39 -16.04 0.49
CA VAL A 65 2.55 -14.85 0.68
C VAL A 65 1.85 -14.44 -0.61
N THR A 66 2.55 -14.46 -1.76
CA THR A 66 1.92 -14.10 -3.04
C THR A 66 0.86 -15.13 -3.47
N THR A 67 1.11 -16.42 -3.24
CA THR A 67 0.11 -17.47 -3.56
C THR A 67 -1.11 -17.40 -2.65
N GLU A 68 -0.92 -17.11 -1.37
CA GLU A 68 -2.02 -16.80 -0.46
C GLU A 68 -2.82 -15.59 -0.96
N GLN A 69 -2.12 -14.52 -1.32
CA GLN A 69 -2.79 -13.32 -1.80
C GLN A 69 -3.56 -13.56 -3.11
N LEU A 70 -3.06 -14.41 -4.01
CA LEU A 70 -3.83 -14.83 -5.21
C LEU A 70 -5.16 -15.52 -4.86
N ARG A 71 -5.20 -16.31 -3.78
CA ARG A 71 -6.45 -16.91 -3.26
C ARG A 71 -7.38 -15.84 -2.70
N ASN A 72 -6.83 -14.90 -1.95
CA ASN A 72 -7.58 -13.77 -1.39
C ASN A 72 -8.18 -12.91 -2.50
N ILE A 73 -7.41 -12.56 -3.54
CA ILE A 73 -7.89 -11.81 -4.71
C ILE A 73 -9.06 -12.54 -5.37
N LYS A 74 -8.95 -13.86 -5.60
CA LYS A 74 -10.04 -14.65 -6.17
C LYS A 74 -11.33 -14.48 -5.35
N SER A 75 -11.23 -14.66 -4.04
CA SER A 75 -12.35 -14.52 -3.10
C SER A 75 -12.93 -13.09 -3.13
N ASN A 76 -12.07 -12.08 -3.06
CA ASN A 76 -12.43 -10.67 -3.07
C ASN A 76 -13.13 -10.26 -4.35
N VAL A 77 -12.61 -10.67 -5.51
CA VAL A 77 -13.21 -10.34 -6.80
C VAL A 77 -14.61 -10.93 -6.91
N MET A 78 -14.79 -12.18 -6.47
CA MET A 78 -16.10 -12.84 -6.52
C MET A 78 -17.11 -12.25 -5.52
N THR A 79 -16.65 -11.72 -4.39
CA THR A 79 -17.55 -11.29 -3.30
C THR A 79 -17.77 -9.78 -3.28
N ASN A 80 -16.77 -8.95 -3.56
CA ASN A 80 -16.80 -7.51 -3.26
C ASN A 80 -17.25 -6.61 -4.43
N TYR A 81 -17.46 -7.15 -5.64
CA TYR A 81 -17.70 -6.35 -6.86
C TYR A 81 -19.04 -6.61 -7.56
N GLU A 82 -20.00 -7.25 -6.86
CA GLU A 82 -21.37 -7.50 -7.38
C GLU A 82 -21.41 -8.08 -8.80
N LEU A 83 -20.51 -9.04 -9.06
CA LEU A 83 -20.38 -9.66 -10.37
C LEU A 83 -21.61 -10.48 -10.74
N GLN A 84 -21.95 -10.51 -12.04
CA GLN A 84 -22.99 -11.42 -12.53
C GLN A 84 -22.50 -12.87 -12.45
N ARG A 85 -23.42 -13.82 -12.43
CA ARG A 85 -23.10 -15.26 -12.30
C ARG A 85 -22.11 -15.74 -13.38
N ASP A 86 -22.25 -15.24 -14.60
CA ASP A 86 -21.35 -15.58 -15.70
C ASP A 86 -19.94 -15.01 -15.49
N ASP A 87 -19.82 -13.76 -15.03
CA ASP A 87 -18.54 -13.15 -14.66
C ASP A 87 -17.87 -13.90 -13.50
N VAL A 88 -18.65 -14.34 -12.50
CA VAL A 88 -18.13 -15.18 -11.40
C VAL A 88 -17.58 -16.51 -11.92
N ASN A 89 -18.27 -17.15 -12.87
CA ASN A 89 -17.79 -18.38 -13.49
C ASN A 89 -16.51 -18.15 -14.33
N ASP A 90 -16.43 -17.03 -15.03
CA ASP A 90 -15.22 -16.61 -15.75
C ASP A 90 -14.04 -16.39 -14.81
N ILE A 91 -14.26 -15.74 -13.66
CA ILE A 91 -13.25 -15.58 -12.60
C ILE A 91 -12.82 -16.93 -12.04
N LYS A 92 -13.76 -17.83 -11.71
CA LYS A 92 -13.42 -19.17 -11.20
C LYS A 92 -12.54 -19.96 -12.17
N ARG A 93 -12.86 -19.91 -13.47
CA ARG A 93 -12.06 -20.55 -14.52
C ARG A 93 -10.71 -19.87 -14.72
N ALA A 94 -10.69 -18.54 -14.71
CA ALA A 94 -9.47 -17.78 -14.88
C ALA A 94 -8.48 -18.02 -13.74
N PHE A 95 -8.94 -18.09 -12.50
CA PHE A 95 -8.07 -18.33 -11.34
C PHE A 95 -7.72 -19.81 -11.13
N ASN A 96 -8.01 -20.69 -12.09
CA ASN A 96 -7.54 -22.07 -12.04
C ASN A 96 -6.02 -22.10 -12.31
N ASN A 97 -5.25 -22.74 -11.42
CA ASN A 97 -3.78 -22.88 -11.49
C ASN A 97 -3.01 -21.54 -11.60
N ILE A 98 -3.59 -20.43 -11.16
CA ILE A 98 -2.94 -19.11 -11.22
C ILE A 98 -1.66 -19.06 -10.36
N GLU A 99 -1.67 -19.77 -9.24
CA GLU A 99 -0.56 -19.92 -8.31
C GLU A 99 0.63 -20.62 -8.98
N GLU A 100 0.41 -21.79 -9.59
CA GLU A 100 1.43 -22.55 -10.32
C GLU A 100 2.08 -21.70 -11.42
N LYS A 101 1.25 -20.97 -12.19
CA LYS A 101 1.72 -20.11 -13.29
C LYS A 101 2.53 -18.92 -12.79
N TYR A 102 2.12 -18.31 -11.68
CA TYR A 102 2.88 -17.24 -11.05
C TYR A 102 4.27 -17.76 -10.63
N THR A 103 4.31 -18.88 -9.91
CA THR A 103 5.55 -19.51 -9.42
C THR A 103 6.48 -19.89 -10.57
N GLU A 104 5.95 -20.45 -11.67
CA GLU A 104 6.74 -20.77 -12.87
C GLU A 104 7.40 -19.51 -13.48
N ILE A 105 6.64 -18.42 -13.63
CA ILE A 105 7.16 -17.17 -14.20
C ILE A 105 8.22 -16.55 -13.27
N LEU A 106 7.99 -16.58 -11.96
CA LEU A 106 8.93 -16.06 -10.98
C LEU A 106 10.26 -16.83 -11.02
N HIS A 107 10.23 -18.16 -10.96
CA HIS A 107 11.45 -18.97 -11.05
C HIS A 107 12.19 -18.78 -12.37
N LYS A 108 11.47 -18.65 -13.50
CA LYS A 108 12.10 -18.33 -14.79
C LYS A 108 12.79 -16.97 -14.78
N LYS A 109 12.21 -15.98 -14.12
CA LYS A 109 12.81 -14.64 -13.98
C LYS A 109 14.01 -14.66 -13.04
N LEU A 110 13.91 -15.38 -11.93
CA LEU A 110 14.98 -15.61 -10.97
C LEU A 110 16.19 -16.26 -11.66
N ALA A 111 15.98 -17.38 -12.37
CA ALA A 111 17.05 -18.09 -13.09
C ALA A 111 17.78 -17.15 -14.08
N LYS A 112 17.02 -16.36 -14.85
CA LYS A 112 17.59 -15.36 -15.76
C LYS A 112 18.39 -14.26 -15.05
N MET A 113 17.98 -13.84 -13.85
CA MET A 113 18.76 -12.86 -13.07
C MET A 113 20.03 -13.50 -12.50
N MET A 114 19.96 -14.77 -12.06
CA MET A 114 21.09 -15.51 -11.52
C MET A 114 22.15 -15.88 -12.56
N GLU A 115 21.80 -15.93 -13.85
CA GLU A 115 22.75 -16.03 -14.96
C GLU A 115 23.71 -14.82 -15.05
N SER A 116 23.43 -13.71 -14.36
CA SER A 116 24.38 -12.60 -14.19
C SER A 116 25.19 -12.78 -12.90
N GLU A 117 26.43 -13.26 -13.05
CA GLU A 117 27.20 -14.01 -12.05
C GLU A 117 27.56 -13.34 -10.70
N ASN A 118 27.16 -12.10 -10.40
CA ASN A 118 27.45 -11.51 -9.08
C ASN A 118 26.43 -10.42 -8.72
N PHE A 119 25.32 -10.77 -8.07
CA PHE A 119 24.44 -9.79 -7.43
C PHE A 119 24.59 -9.89 -5.91
N ASN A 120 24.73 -8.73 -5.26
CA ASN A 120 24.80 -8.65 -3.81
C ASN A 120 23.38 -8.75 -3.25
N VAL A 121 23.13 -9.76 -2.42
CA VAL A 121 21.84 -9.96 -1.77
C VAL A 121 21.80 -9.06 -0.54
N THR A 122 21.21 -7.89 -0.69
CA THR A 122 20.93 -6.92 0.38
C THR A 122 19.42 -6.77 0.56
N ASP A 123 18.97 -6.16 1.65
CA ASP A 123 17.55 -5.83 1.85
C ASP A 123 17.01 -4.96 0.71
N HIS A 124 17.81 -4.00 0.22
CA HIS A 124 17.46 -3.22 -0.97
C HIS A 124 17.25 -4.09 -2.22
N PHE A 125 18.13 -5.08 -2.45
CA PHE A 125 17.94 -6.02 -3.55
C PHE A 125 16.67 -6.87 -3.37
N MET A 126 16.37 -7.31 -2.15
CA MET A 126 15.16 -8.07 -1.85
C MET A 126 13.89 -7.21 -2.05
N ILE A 127 13.92 -5.93 -1.68
CA ILE A 127 12.84 -4.96 -1.96
C ILE A 127 12.65 -4.78 -3.47
N ASP A 128 13.74 -4.56 -4.23
CA ASP A 128 13.68 -4.46 -5.69
C ASP A 128 13.14 -5.74 -6.33
N PHE A 129 13.50 -6.91 -5.78
CA PHE A 129 12.99 -8.19 -6.26
C PHE A 129 11.50 -8.38 -5.95
N MET A 130 11.04 -7.91 -4.78
CA MET A 130 9.63 -7.86 -4.43
C MET A 130 8.84 -7.00 -5.42
N ASP A 131 9.39 -5.86 -5.87
CA ASP A 131 8.78 -5.04 -6.92
C ASP A 131 8.67 -5.79 -8.27
N VAL A 132 9.66 -6.62 -8.62
CA VAL A 132 9.57 -7.51 -9.80
C VAL A 132 8.47 -8.55 -9.63
N SER A 133 8.38 -9.18 -8.46
CA SER A 133 7.32 -10.12 -8.10
C SER A 133 5.93 -9.48 -8.24
N ASN A 134 5.76 -8.29 -7.66
CA ASN A 134 4.55 -7.48 -7.74
C ASN A 134 4.18 -7.13 -9.20
N TYR A 135 5.16 -6.77 -10.02
CA TYR A 135 4.94 -6.56 -11.45
C TYR A 135 4.48 -7.84 -12.18
N ILE A 136 5.04 -9.01 -11.85
CA ILE A 136 4.59 -10.30 -12.40
C ILE A 136 3.15 -10.56 -11.97
N LEU A 137 2.83 -10.36 -10.69
CA LEU A 137 1.48 -10.51 -10.15
C LEU A 137 0.47 -9.64 -10.91
N GLU A 138 0.75 -8.35 -11.10
CA GLU A 138 -0.11 -7.45 -11.88
C GLU A 138 -0.37 -7.99 -13.30
N ARG A 139 0.67 -8.48 -13.97
CA ARG A 139 0.57 -9.04 -15.33
C ARG A 139 -0.28 -10.30 -15.37
N VAL A 140 -0.09 -11.19 -14.40
CA VAL A 140 -0.90 -12.40 -14.22
C VAL A 140 -2.36 -12.00 -13.99
N LEU A 141 -2.64 -11.13 -13.02
CA LEU A 141 -3.99 -10.63 -12.74
C LEU A 141 -4.66 -10.03 -13.97
N LYS A 142 -3.97 -9.12 -14.67
CA LYS A 142 -4.46 -8.47 -15.90
C LYS A 142 -4.84 -9.48 -16.98
N PHE A 143 -4.06 -10.54 -17.14
CA PHE A 143 -4.37 -11.63 -18.08
C PHE A 143 -5.61 -12.42 -17.65
N HIS A 144 -5.76 -12.70 -16.36
CA HIS A 144 -6.82 -13.56 -15.84
C HIS A 144 -8.17 -12.84 -15.73
N ILE A 145 -8.20 -11.54 -15.41
CA ILE A 145 -9.45 -10.75 -15.41
C ILE A 145 -9.83 -10.20 -16.80
N LYS A 146 -9.09 -10.57 -17.86
CA LYS A 146 -9.24 -9.92 -19.18
C LYS A 146 -10.62 -10.06 -19.79
N ASN A 147 -11.31 -11.17 -19.47
CA ASN A 147 -12.61 -11.54 -20.02
C ASN A 147 -13.80 -11.06 -19.18
N VAL A 148 -13.56 -10.51 -17.98
CA VAL A 148 -14.62 -9.94 -17.15
C VAL A 148 -15.28 -8.83 -17.95
N LYS A 149 -16.56 -9.02 -18.31
CA LYS A 149 -17.30 -8.06 -19.12
C LYS A 149 -17.66 -6.90 -18.21
N GLY A 150 -16.79 -5.90 -18.19
CA GLY A 150 -17.07 -4.64 -17.54
C GLY A 150 -18.24 -3.96 -18.24
N LYS A 151 -19.47 -4.18 -17.76
CA LYS A 151 -20.49 -3.14 -17.85
C LYS A 151 -19.80 -1.86 -17.35
N MET A 152 -19.99 -0.73 -18.06
CA MET A 152 -19.64 0.55 -17.45
C MET A 152 -20.30 0.55 -16.07
N VAL A 153 -19.52 0.75 -15.02
CA VAL A 153 -20.08 0.83 -13.68
C VAL A 153 -20.89 2.11 -13.71
N SER A 154 -22.20 2.01 -13.92
CA SER A 154 -23.15 3.11 -13.76
C SER A 154 -23.12 3.69 -12.34
N HIS A 155 -22.28 3.15 -11.45
CA HIS A 155 -22.26 3.41 -10.02
C HIS A 155 -20.94 3.96 -9.45
N THR A 156 -19.83 4.07 -10.20
CA THR A 156 -18.73 4.93 -9.72
C THR A 156 -19.03 6.38 -10.11
N LYS A 157 -19.85 7.05 -9.29
CA LYS A 157 -20.20 8.47 -9.46
C LYS A 157 -18.99 9.40 -9.56
N TRP A 158 -17.78 8.94 -9.21
CA TRP A 158 -16.59 9.79 -9.09
C TRP A 158 -15.41 9.49 -10.03
N TYR A 159 -15.42 8.36 -10.74
CA TYR A 159 -14.30 7.95 -11.62
C TYR A 159 -14.83 7.25 -12.88
N LYS A 160 -14.40 7.71 -14.07
CA LYS A 160 -14.75 7.07 -15.35
C LYS A 160 -13.86 5.85 -15.59
N GLN A 161 -14.26 4.69 -15.07
CA GLN A 161 -13.57 3.41 -15.33
C GLN A 161 -14.57 2.27 -15.56
N THR A 162 -14.13 1.28 -16.33
CA THR A 162 -14.83 -0.01 -16.42
C THR A 162 -14.67 -0.79 -15.12
N LEU A 163 -15.61 -1.69 -14.80
CA LEU A 163 -15.52 -2.53 -13.59
C LEU A 163 -14.20 -3.32 -13.52
N LYS A 164 -13.77 -3.81 -14.69
CA LYS A 164 -12.50 -4.51 -14.87
C LYS A 164 -11.29 -3.66 -14.48
N GLU A 165 -11.25 -2.40 -14.89
CA GLU A 165 -10.15 -1.48 -14.54
C GLU A 165 -10.13 -1.18 -13.05
N LYS A 166 -11.32 -1.01 -12.43
CA LYS A 166 -11.45 -0.83 -10.99
C LYS A 166 -10.95 -2.05 -10.22
N ILE A 167 -11.39 -3.25 -10.60
CA ILE A 167 -10.94 -4.52 -10.00
C ILE A 167 -9.42 -4.64 -10.11
N LEU A 168 -8.85 -4.46 -11.30
CA LEU A 168 -7.41 -4.57 -11.50
C LEU A 168 -6.67 -3.60 -10.59
N ARG A 169 -7.03 -2.33 -10.62
CA ARG A 169 -6.37 -1.27 -9.86
C ARG A 169 -6.43 -1.52 -8.37
N GLN A 170 -7.61 -1.79 -7.83
CA GLN A 170 -7.78 -2.03 -6.38
C GLN A 170 -7.06 -3.29 -5.94
N GLN A 171 -7.22 -4.41 -6.66
CA GLN A 171 -6.59 -5.68 -6.25
C GLN A 171 -5.07 -5.64 -6.39
N THR A 172 -4.52 -4.95 -7.39
CA THR A 172 -3.06 -4.72 -7.47
C THR A 172 -2.54 -3.96 -6.25
N LYS A 173 -3.17 -2.85 -5.88
CA LYS A 173 -2.77 -2.04 -4.71
C LYS A 173 -2.86 -2.81 -3.39
N ILE A 174 -3.99 -3.47 -3.17
CA ILE A 174 -4.22 -4.29 -1.97
C ILE A 174 -3.18 -5.41 -1.90
N SER A 175 -2.84 -6.03 -3.03
CA SER A 175 -1.90 -7.14 -3.06
C SER A 175 -0.47 -6.72 -2.81
N PHE A 176 -0.03 -5.59 -3.37
CA PHE A 176 1.33 -5.10 -3.13
C PHE A 176 1.49 -4.77 -1.65
N ASN A 177 0.52 -4.08 -1.07
CA ASN A 177 0.47 -3.77 0.36
C ASN A 177 0.46 -5.02 1.24
N PHE A 178 -0.36 -6.02 0.88
CA PHE A 178 -0.41 -7.29 1.60
C PHE A 178 0.94 -8.01 1.59
N ILE A 179 1.60 -8.07 0.43
CA ILE A 179 2.89 -8.75 0.26
C ILE A 179 3.99 -8.00 1.02
N GLU A 180 4.06 -6.68 0.86
CA GLU A 180 5.02 -5.80 1.54
C GLU A 180 4.93 -5.96 3.07
N ASN A 181 3.72 -5.89 3.62
CA ASN A 181 3.53 -6.04 5.06
C ASN A 181 3.94 -7.43 5.55
N HIS A 182 3.46 -8.52 4.93
CA HIS A 182 3.79 -9.88 5.39
C HIS A 182 5.28 -10.21 5.27
N VAL A 183 5.95 -9.73 4.22
CA VAL A 183 7.40 -9.87 4.08
C VAL A 183 8.11 -9.08 5.18
N CYS A 184 7.68 -7.85 5.46
CA CYS A 184 8.22 -7.03 6.54
C CYS A 184 8.04 -7.71 7.91
N ASP A 185 6.87 -8.25 8.25
CA ASP A 185 6.70 -8.89 9.56
C ASP A 185 7.51 -10.18 9.69
N THR A 186 7.50 -11.00 8.63
CA THR A 186 8.11 -12.33 8.66
C THR A 186 9.63 -12.26 8.62
N LEU A 187 10.15 -11.33 7.83
CA LEU A 187 11.57 -11.27 7.49
C LEU A 187 12.22 -9.96 7.93
N GLN A 188 11.50 -8.98 8.47
CA GLN A 188 12.06 -7.65 8.82
C GLN A 188 12.65 -6.92 7.61
N ILE A 189 12.26 -7.31 6.39
CA ILE A 189 12.60 -6.61 5.14
C ILE A 189 11.47 -5.64 4.84
N CYS A 190 11.60 -4.43 5.34
CA CYS A 190 10.56 -3.41 5.33
C CYS A 190 10.92 -2.28 4.38
N ARG A 191 9.91 -1.73 3.69
CA ARG A 191 10.06 -0.46 2.98
C ARG A 191 9.89 0.66 3.99
N ASP A 192 10.85 1.59 4.02
CA ASP A 192 10.75 2.78 4.86
C ASP A 192 9.49 3.59 4.55
N ARG A 193 8.84 4.08 5.60
CA ARG A 193 7.68 4.97 5.53
C ARG A 193 8.13 6.36 5.97
N TYR A 194 8.06 7.33 5.07
CA TYR A 194 8.60 8.67 5.32
C TYR A 194 7.51 9.71 5.60
N TYR A 195 6.25 9.37 5.35
CA TYR A 195 5.13 10.30 5.47
C TYR A 195 3.97 9.68 6.26
N TYR A 196 3.18 10.52 6.93
CA TYR A 196 1.95 10.08 7.57
C TYR A 196 0.99 9.44 6.56
N SER A 197 0.94 9.97 5.33
CA SER A 197 0.16 9.40 4.24
C SER A 197 0.49 7.93 3.94
N ASP A 198 1.73 7.49 4.15
CA ASP A 198 2.14 6.11 3.85
C ASP A 198 1.40 5.12 4.77
N TYR A 199 1.29 5.46 6.05
CA TYR A 199 0.51 4.71 7.05
C TYR A 199 -0.98 4.73 6.74
N LEU A 200 -1.53 5.89 6.39
CA LEU A 200 -2.95 6.00 6.04
C LEU A 200 -3.27 5.16 4.79
N ILE A 201 -2.41 5.17 3.79
CA ILE A 201 -2.54 4.34 2.58
C ILE A 201 -2.57 2.85 2.96
N ASP A 202 -1.68 2.41 3.83
CA ASP A 202 -1.66 1.03 4.34
C ASP A 202 -2.98 0.65 5.03
N TRP A 203 -3.43 1.49 5.97
CA TRP A 203 -4.70 1.27 6.68
C TRP A 203 -5.90 1.22 5.73
N LEU A 204 -5.97 2.14 4.76
CA LEU A 204 -7.04 2.17 3.76
C LEU A 204 -7.07 0.89 2.92
N ARG A 205 -5.90 0.41 2.46
CA ARG A 205 -5.78 -0.81 1.65
C ARG A 205 -6.14 -2.06 2.44
N SER A 206 -5.71 -2.12 3.69
CA SER A 206 -6.10 -3.19 4.63
C SER A 206 -7.62 -3.23 4.84
N LEU A 207 -8.25 -2.07 5.07
CA LEU A 207 -9.70 -1.96 5.21
C LEU A 207 -10.48 -2.24 3.92
N MET A 208 -9.93 -1.93 2.75
CA MET A 208 -10.57 -2.31 1.47
C MET A 208 -10.60 -3.83 1.26
N ASN A 209 -9.67 -4.56 1.89
CA ASN A 209 -9.54 -6.01 1.79
C ASN A 209 -10.50 -6.78 2.71
N VAL A 210 -11.06 -6.16 3.76
CA VAL A 210 -11.90 -6.88 4.73
C VAL A 210 -13.29 -7.24 4.17
N GLY A 211 -13.94 -8.21 4.81
CA GLY A 211 -15.31 -8.63 4.49
C GLY A 211 -16.38 -7.56 4.82
N PHE A 212 -17.59 -7.72 4.28
CA PHE A 212 -18.69 -6.74 4.44
C PHE A 212 -19.07 -6.48 5.90
N ARG A 213 -19.03 -7.53 6.74
CA ARG A 213 -19.36 -7.44 8.16
C ARG A 213 -18.36 -6.57 8.90
N ASP A 214 -17.07 -6.81 8.69
CA ASP A 214 -16.02 -6.08 9.40
C ASP A 214 -15.87 -4.66 8.88
N LEU A 215 -16.06 -4.44 7.57
CA LEU A 215 -16.17 -3.10 7.03
C LEU A 215 -17.32 -2.31 7.69
N LYS A 216 -18.48 -2.92 7.90
CA LYS A 216 -19.57 -2.28 8.65
C LYS A 216 -19.16 -1.98 10.10
N ARG A 217 -18.50 -2.92 10.78
CA ARG A 217 -18.01 -2.75 12.16
C ARG A 217 -16.99 -1.61 12.27
N PHE A 218 -16.17 -1.38 11.25
CA PHE A 218 -15.25 -0.24 11.19
C PHE A 218 -15.96 1.11 11.12
N PHE A 219 -16.99 1.24 10.27
CA PHE A 219 -17.68 2.51 10.05
C PHE A 219 -18.65 2.91 11.18
N VAL A 220 -19.22 1.94 11.91
CA VAL A 220 -20.23 2.19 12.95
C VAL A 220 -19.74 3.12 14.08
N PRO A 221 -18.52 2.95 14.64
CA PRO A 221 -17.95 3.82 15.68
C PRO A 221 -17.63 5.26 15.25
N VAL A 222 -17.47 5.53 13.95
CA VAL A 222 -16.95 6.81 13.45
C VAL A 222 -17.71 8.04 14.00
N PRO A 223 -19.05 8.08 14.04
CA PRO A 223 -19.78 9.22 14.59
C PRO A 223 -19.53 9.45 16.08
N GLU A 224 -19.34 8.37 16.85
CA GLU A 224 -19.04 8.45 18.27
C GLU A 224 -17.66 9.07 18.49
N ILE A 225 -16.65 8.59 17.77
CA ILE A 225 -15.29 9.14 17.80
C ILE A 225 -15.29 10.63 17.41
N LEU A 226 -16.03 11.00 16.36
CA LEU A 226 -16.15 12.41 15.95
C LEU A 226 -16.80 13.29 17.02
N GLU A 227 -17.80 12.79 17.75
CA GLU A 227 -18.45 13.55 18.83
C GLU A 227 -17.58 13.63 20.09
N GLN A 228 -16.87 12.56 20.44
CA GLN A 228 -15.89 12.54 21.54
C GLN A 228 -14.78 13.60 21.31
N HIS A 229 -14.35 13.77 20.05
CA HIS A 229 -13.30 14.71 19.67
C HIS A 229 -13.81 16.01 19.03
N LYS A 230 -15.07 16.40 19.26
CA LYS A 230 -15.70 17.56 18.57
C LYS A 230 -14.99 18.91 18.71
N HIS A 231 -14.22 19.09 19.78
CA HIS A 231 -13.45 20.32 20.01
C HIS A 231 -12.15 20.36 19.20
N PHE A 232 -11.70 19.19 18.72
CA PHE A 232 -10.54 19.02 17.86
C PHE A 232 -10.95 18.86 16.40
N ILE A 233 -11.90 17.95 16.12
CA ILE A 233 -12.44 17.68 14.79
C ILE A 233 -13.72 18.49 14.60
N GLN A 234 -13.59 19.70 14.05
CA GLN A 234 -14.74 20.51 13.70
C GLN A 234 -15.58 19.82 12.61
N SER A 235 -16.90 19.82 12.77
CA SER A 235 -17.83 19.25 11.80
C SER A 235 -19.09 20.10 11.70
N ASN A 236 -19.72 20.13 10.53
CA ASN A 236 -21.02 20.76 10.33
C ASN A 236 -22.13 19.71 10.07
N ILE A 237 -23.37 20.17 9.97
CA ILE A 237 -24.54 19.30 9.76
C ILE A 237 -24.41 18.47 8.47
N LYS A 238 -23.92 19.09 7.39
CA LYS A 238 -23.79 18.45 6.07
C LYS A 238 -22.74 17.34 6.07
N PHE A 239 -21.59 17.58 6.69
CA PHE A 239 -20.56 16.58 6.89
C PHE A 239 -21.08 15.40 7.73
N ARG A 240 -21.75 15.66 8.85
CA ARG A 240 -22.37 14.62 9.70
C ARG A 240 -23.41 13.80 8.94
N GLN A 241 -24.23 14.44 8.09
CA GLN A 241 -25.19 13.75 7.22
C GLN A 241 -24.49 12.87 6.17
N THR A 242 -23.38 13.33 5.59
CA THR A 242 -22.59 12.58 4.62
C THR A 242 -21.96 11.34 5.26
N ILE A 243 -21.37 11.49 6.45
CA ILE A 243 -20.85 10.35 7.24
C ILE A 243 -21.97 9.36 7.55
N LYS A 244 -23.13 9.83 8.02
CA LYS A 244 -24.30 8.98 8.28
C LYS A 244 -24.78 8.25 7.02
N TYR A 245 -24.74 8.90 5.85
CA TYR A 245 -25.06 8.25 4.58
C TYR A 245 -24.08 7.12 4.27
N ILE A 246 -22.76 7.36 4.38
CA ILE A 246 -21.73 6.34 4.12
C ILE A 246 -21.87 5.14 5.07
N ILE A 247 -22.14 5.39 6.35
CA ILE A 247 -22.34 4.33 7.37
C ILE A 247 -23.55 3.47 7.06
N ASN A 248 -24.64 4.06 6.58
CA ASN A 248 -25.87 3.32 6.24
C ASN A 248 -25.87 2.73 4.83
N ALA A 249 -24.94 3.14 3.96
CA ALA A 249 -24.83 2.63 2.60
C ALA A 249 -24.35 1.16 2.54
N GLU A 250 -24.44 0.56 1.37
CA GLU A 250 -23.93 -0.78 1.11
C GLU A 250 -22.39 -0.83 1.18
N ALA A 251 -21.84 -2.04 1.33
CA ALA A 251 -20.39 -2.24 1.49
C ALA A 251 -19.60 -1.73 0.27
N LEU A 252 -20.19 -1.76 -0.92
CA LEU A 252 -19.59 -1.20 -2.13
C LEU A 252 -19.32 0.30 -1.99
N VAL A 253 -20.28 1.08 -1.48
CA VAL A 253 -20.14 2.53 -1.28
C VAL A 253 -19.06 2.86 -0.25
N LYS A 254 -18.97 2.06 0.82
CA LYS A 254 -17.91 2.21 1.83
C LYS A 254 -16.53 1.99 1.22
N ARG A 255 -16.35 0.92 0.43
CA ARG A 255 -15.08 0.67 -0.27
C ARG A 255 -14.76 1.75 -1.28
N ASP A 256 -15.76 2.22 -2.02
CA ASP A 256 -15.57 3.30 -2.99
C ASP A 256 -15.16 4.62 -2.34
N THR A 257 -15.55 4.82 -1.08
CA THR A 257 -15.11 5.97 -0.27
C THR A 257 -13.65 5.80 0.15
N LEU A 258 -13.25 4.64 0.67
CA LEU A 258 -11.86 4.35 1.05
C LEU A 258 -10.92 4.44 -0.15
N ASP A 259 -11.34 3.85 -1.26
CA ASP A 259 -10.63 3.85 -2.54
C ASP A 259 -10.48 5.24 -3.15
N PHE A 260 -11.50 6.10 -2.99
CA PHE A 260 -11.39 7.50 -3.40
C PHE A 260 -10.27 8.21 -2.64
N ILE A 261 -10.19 8.03 -1.32
CA ILE A 261 -9.17 8.66 -0.49
C ILE A 261 -7.78 8.10 -0.86
N ASP A 262 -7.62 6.77 -0.97
CA ASP A 262 -6.35 6.15 -1.40
C ASP A 262 -5.90 6.64 -2.79
N GLU A 263 -6.82 6.81 -3.74
CA GLU A 263 -6.49 7.34 -5.07
C GLU A 263 -6.07 8.80 -5.04
N VAL A 264 -6.71 9.65 -4.22
CA VAL A 264 -6.30 11.05 -4.08
C VAL A 264 -4.90 11.15 -3.47
N LEU A 265 -4.58 10.31 -2.49
CA LEU A 265 -3.25 10.26 -1.86
C LEU A 265 -2.18 9.77 -2.84
N THR A 266 -2.46 8.71 -3.59
CA THR A 266 -1.44 8.01 -4.38
C THR A 266 -1.30 8.53 -5.81
N ASN A 267 -2.38 9.04 -6.41
CA ASN A 267 -2.43 9.43 -7.83
C ASN A 267 -3.27 10.71 -8.07
N PRO A 268 -3.03 11.81 -7.34
CA PRO A 268 -3.93 12.98 -7.32
C PRO A 268 -4.19 13.57 -8.71
N ASP A 269 -3.17 13.69 -9.56
CA ASP A 269 -3.30 14.28 -10.91
C ASP A 269 -4.18 13.45 -11.83
N LYS A 270 -4.07 12.11 -11.73
CA LYS A 270 -4.89 11.18 -12.50
C LYS A 270 -6.35 11.24 -12.05
N VAL A 271 -6.59 11.31 -10.75
CA VAL A 271 -7.94 11.47 -10.19
C VAL A 271 -8.55 12.77 -10.65
N LEU A 272 -7.84 13.89 -10.51
CA LEU A 272 -8.32 15.21 -10.90
C LEU A 272 -8.71 15.29 -12.38
N LYS A 273 -7.97 14.60 -13.27
CA LYS A 273 -8.27 14.53 -14.70
C LYS A 273 -9.55 13.74 -15.01
N LEU A 274 -9.81 12.68 -14.26
CA LEU A 274 -10.87 11.71 -14.56
C LEU A 274 -12.15 11.92 -13.74
N SER A 275 -12.07 12.69 -12.64
CA SER A 275 -13.22 13.00 -11.80
C SER A 275 -14.18 13.99 -12.46
N PRO A 276 -15.51 13.83 -12.24
CA PRO A 276 -16.51 14.83 -12.63
C PRO A 276 -16.20 16.20 -12.03
N ALA A 277 -16.64 17.26 -12.72
CA ALA A 277 -16.42 18.65 -12.28
C ALA A 277 -16.85 18.91 -10.82
N ALA A 278 -17.95 18.29 -10.39
CA ALA A 278 -18.47 18.43 -9.03
C ALA A 278 -17.54 17.88 -7.92
N LEU A 279 -16.62 16.96 -8.25
CA LEU A 279 -15.72 16.33 -7.27
C LEU A 279 -14.29 16.84 -7.33
N LYS A 280 -13.93 17.60 -8.37
CA LYS A 280 -12.61 18.20 -8.48
C LYS A 280 -12.25 19.08 -7.27
N PRO A 281 -13.15 19.91 -6.70
CA PRO A 281 -12.84 20.68 -5.50
C PRO A 281 -12.44 19.78 -4.32
N SER A 282 -13.15 18.67 -4.10
CA SER A 282 -12.82 17.72 -3.03
C SER A 282 -11.45 17.09 -3.23
N VAL A 283 -11.11 16.70 -4.47
CA VAL A 283 -9.79 16.14 -4.81
C VAL A 283 -8.68 17.17 -4.54
N THR A 284 -8.87 18.42 -4.97
CA THR A 284 -7.90 19.49 -4.75
C THR A 284 -7.68 19.75 -3.27
N LEU A 285 -8.75 19.89 -2.49
CA LEU A 285 -8.64 20.17 -1.05
C LEU A 285 -8.06 18.99 -0.27
N LEU A 286 -8.43 17.75 -0.60
CA LEU A 286 -7.83 16.57 0.04
C LEU A 286 -6.34 16.45 -0.25
N ARG A 287 -5.93 16.69 -1.51
CA ARG A 287 -4.50 16.73 -1.87
C ARG A 287 -3.76 17.81 -1.08
N GLU A 288 -4.33 19.01 -1.00
CA GLU A 288 -3.74 20.12 -0.25
C GLU A 288 -3.63 19.79 1.25
N LEU A 289 -4.69 19.23 1.83
CA LEU A 289 -4.73 18.82 3.23
C LEU A 289 -3.60 17.84 3.55
N PHE A 290 -3.48 16.75 2.78
CA PHE A 290 -2.46 15.75 3.06
C PHE A 290 -1.05 16.24 2.75
N SER A 291 -0.86 17.07 1.72
CA SER A 291 0.44 17.71 1.49
C SER A 291 0.86 18.61 2.66
N LEU A 292 -0.07 19.30 3.31
CA LEU A 292 0.22 20.10 4.51
C LEU A 292 0.52 19.20 5.72
N ILE A 293 -0.21 18.10 5.89
CA ILE A 293 0.04 17.12 6.95
C ILE A 293 1.41 16.48 6.78
N ASP A 294 1.73 15.92 5.62
CA ASP A 294 3.00 15.24 5.37
C ASP A 294 4.20 16.20 5.47
N GLY A 295 4.01 17.47 5.12
CA GLY A 295 5.05 18.50 5.26
C GLY A 295 5.28 18.97 6.71
N ALA A 296 4.37 18.66 7.63
CA ALA A 296 4.42 19.14 9.01
C ALA A 296 4.54 18.04 10.06
N TYR A 297 4.03 16.83 9.76
CA TYR A 297 4.03 15.70 10.67
C TYR A 297 5.47 15.30 11.01
N ASP A 298 5.75 15.18 12.31
CA ASP A 298 7.10 14.90 12.80
C ASP A 298 7.35 13.38 12.81
N VAL A 299 8.06 12.87 11.81
CA VAL A 299 8.35 11.43 11.65
C VAL A 299 9.63 11.07 12.41
N ASN A 300 9.63 11.33 13.72
CA ASN A 300 10.68 10.89 14.65
C ASN A 300 10.41 9.46 15.16
N ASP A 301 11.41 8.80 15.73
CA ASP A 301 11.33 7.40 16.19
C ASP A 301 10.11 7.14 17.08
N GLN A 302 9.82 8.03 18.03
CA GLN A 302 8.68 7.87 18.93
C GLN A 302 7.33 7.93 18.19
N ASN A 303 7.20 8.83 17.21
CA ASN A 303 5.99 8.95 16.40
C ASN A 303 5.84 7.80 15.41
N ILE A 304 6.96 7.28 14.87
CA ILE A 304 6.99 6.06 14.06
C ILE A 304 6.50 4.87 14.90
N GLU A 305 7.06 4.65 16.09
CA GLU A 305 6.62 3.58 17.01
C GLU A 305 5.11 3.66 17.31
N ASN A 306 4.59 4.87 17.53
CA ASN A 306 3.16 5.07 17.75
C ASN A 306 2.32 4.72 16.51
N LEU A 307 2.78 5.06 15.30
CA LEU A 307 2.08 4.74 14.06
C LEU A 307 2.14 3.24 13.73
N GLU A 308 3.27 2.58 13.99
CA GLU A 308 3.39 1.12 13.87
C GLU A 308 2.49 0.42 14.88
N SER A 309 2.45 0.89 16.14
CA SER A 309 1.52 0.36 17.14
C SER A 309 0.05 0.51 16.69
N ILE A 310 -0.33 1.63 16.07
CA ILE A 310 -1.67 1.79 15.49
C ILE A 310 -1.92 0.79 14.36
N THR A 311 -0.91 0.57 13.51
CA THR A 311 -0.98 -0.39 12.40
C THR A 311 -1.18 -1.82 12.92
N GLU A 312 -0.44 -2.22 13.96
CA GLU A 312 -0.60 -3.51 14.64
C GLU A 312 -1.99 -3.65 15.26
N MET A 313 -2.46 -2.63 16.00
CA MET A 313 -3.79 -2.64 16.60
C MET A 313 -4.90 -2.81 15.55
N LEU A 314 -4.75 -2.17 14.38
CA LEU A 314 -5.68 -2.33 13.27
C LEU A 314 -5.62 -3.76 12.70
N ARG A 315 -4.42 -4.31 12.53
CA ARG A 315 -4.21 -5.67 12.03
C ARG A 315 -4.81 -6.71 12.95
N ASP A 316 -4.55 -6.64 14.25
CA ASP A 316 -5.13 -7.52 15.26
C ASP A 316 -6.66 -7.53 15.18
N TRP A 317 -7.26 -6.35 14.98
CA TRP A 317 -8.71 -6.24 14.80
C TRP A 317 -9.19 -6.92 13.50
N ILE A 318 -8.45 -6.76 12.39
CA ILE A 318 -8.77 -7.41 11.10
C ILE A 318 -8.70 -8.94 11.22
N ASP A 319 -7.67 -9.46 11.90
CA ASP A 319 -7.42 -10.89 12.06
C ASP A 319 -8.39 -11.56 13.04
N GLY A 320 -9.32 -10.78 13.62
CA GLY A 320 -10.39 -11.29 14.47
C GLY A 320 -9.98 -11.48 15.93
N SER A 321 -8.86 -10.92 16.36
CA SER A 321 -8.55 -10.77 17.78
C SER A 321 -9.66 -9.96 18.47
N ASN A 322 -9.84 -10.14 19.78
CA ASN A 322 -10.83 -9.40 20.58
C ASN A 322 -10.49 -7.90 20.77
N PHE A 323 -9.79 -7.30 19.80
CA PHE A 323 -9.37 -5.92 19.82
C PHE A 323 -10.55 -5.00 19.48
N ASP A 324 -10.67 -3.88 20.20
CA ASP A 324 -11.78 -2.94 20.03
C ASP A 324 -11.40 -1.85 19.02
N ILE A 325 -12.16 -1.78 17.91
CA ILE A 325 -11.95 -0.79 16.87
C ILE A 325 -12.09 0.66 17.38
N HIS A 326 -12.84 0.91 18.46
CA HIS A 326 -12.90 2.26 19.05
C HIS A 326 -11.52 2.69 19.55
N LYS A 327 -10.72 1.77 20.10
CA LYS A 327 -9.36 2.08 20.57
C LYS A 327 -8.45 2.46 19.41
N VAL A 328 -8.53 1.73 18.29
CA VAL A 328 -7.76 2.03 17.07
C VAL A 328 -8.10 3.43 16.55
N LEU A 329 -9.39 3.72 16.37
CA LEU A 329 -9.83 5.02 15.86
C LEU A 329 -9.48 6.17 16.81
N ASN A 330 -9.58 5.94 18.12
CA ASN A 330 -9.18 6.92 19.12
C ASN A 330 -7.66 7.17 19.11
N ALA A 331 -6.85 6.12 18.96
CA ALA A 331 -5.40 6.23 18.89
C ALA A 331 -4.96 7.04 17.65
N ILE A 332 -5.61 6.84 16.50
CA ILE A 332 -5.38 7.66 15.30
C ILE A 332 -5.62 9.15 15.59
N VAL A 333 -6.75 9.50 16.21
CA VAL A 333 -7.10 10.90 16.50
C VAL A 333 -6.15 11.51 17.53
N GLU A 334 -5.83 10.78 18.60
CA GLU A 334 -4.91 11.28 19.63
C GLU A 334 -3.48 11.45 19.11
N ASN A 335 -3.00 10.53 18.26
CA ASN A 335 -1.70 10.67 17.60
C ASN A 335 -1.62 11.97 16.76
N MET A 336 -2.65 12.23 15.94
CA MET A 336 -2.73 13.46 15.15
C MET A 336 -2.82 14.72 16.03
N LYS A 337 -3.56 14.65 17.14
CA LYS A 337 -3.73 15.75 18.09
C LYS A 337 -2.44 16.08 18.84
N VAL A 338 -1.63 15.08 19.17
CA VAL A 338 -0.29 15.30 19.76
C VAL A 338 0.62 15.98 18.75
N ASN A 339 0.67 15.51 17.51
CA ASN A 339 1.46 16.11 16.44
C ASN A 339 1.03 17.56 16.14
N LEU A 340 -0.28 17.83 16.07
CA LEU A 340 -0.77 19.17 15.76
C LEU A 340 -0.30 20.24 16.77
N LYS A 341 -0.12 19.87 18.05
CA LYS A 341 0.30 20.81 19.11
C LYS A 341 1.70 21.38 18.91
N ILE A 342 2.57 20.66 18.19
CA ILE A 342 3.95 21.08 17.94
C ILE A 342 4.11 21.80 16.60
N TRP A 343 3.10 21.78 15.73
CA TRP A 343 3.17 22.44 14.44
C TRP A 343 3.13 23.96 14.56
N PRO A 344 3.80 24.71 13.66
CA PRO A 344 3.69 26.16 13.59
C PRO A 344 2.23 26.64 13.43
N ILE A 345 1.88 27.78 14.06
CA ILE A 345 0.51 28.32 14.07
C ILE A 345 -0.02 28.60 12.65
N ASP A 346 0.85 29.04 11.73
CA ASP A 346 0.50 29.29 10.34
C ASP A 346 0.13 27.99 9.60
N VAL A 347 0.86 26.90 9.85
CA VAL A 347 0.55 25.57 9.33
C VAL A 347 -0.77 25.06 9.90
N GLN A 348 -0.96 25.15 11.21
CA GLN A 348 -2.23 24.78 11.87
C GLN A 348 -3.40 25.56 11.24
N SER A 349 -3.26 26.88 11.08
CA SER A 349 -4.30 27.75 10.51
C SER A 349 -4.67 27.36 9.08
N ARG A 350 -3.68 27.00 8.25
CA ARG A 350 -3.92 26.52 6.87
C ARG A 350 -4.65 25.19 6.86
N ILE A 351 -4.24 24.24 7.69
CA ILE A 351 -4.91 22.94 7.82
C ILE A 351 -6.36 23.12 8.28
N TYR A 352 -6.60 23.96 9.28
CA TYR A 352 -7.95 24.28 9.74
C TYR A 352 -8.81 24.91 8.64
N TYR A 353 -8.23 25.84 7.86
CA TYR A 353 -8.92 26.45 6.73
C TYR A 353 -9.29 25.40 5.67
N VAL A 354 -8.34 24.58 5.21
CA VAL A 354 -8.59 23.55 4.19
C VAL A 354 -9.63 22.53 4.69
N TRP A 355 -9.53 22.11 5.96
CA TRP A 355 -10.53 21.24 6.59
C TRP A 355 -11.93 21.89 6.61
N SER A 356 -12.01 23.18 6.95
CA SER A 356 -13.28 23.92 6.96
C SER A 356 -13.94 24.00 5.57
N GLU A 357 -13.13 24.11 4.51
CA GLU A 357 -13.63 24.08 3.14
C GLU A 357 -14.12 22.67 2.76
N ILE A 358 -13.39 21.63 3.17
CA ILE A 358 -13.79 20.23 2.93
C ILE A 358 -15.15 19.92 3.57
N ILE A 359 -15.39 20.33 4.81
CA ILE A 359 -16.66 20.03 5.50
C ILE A 359 -17.87 20.75 4.89
N VAL A 360 -17.66 21.84 4.14
CA VAL A 360 -18.74 22.61 3.48
C VAL A 360 -19.17 21.98 2.14
N LEU A 361 -18.28 21.24 1.48
CA LEU A 361 -18.57 20.48 0.25
C LEU A 361 -19.60 19.36 0.47
#